data_AF-S4NW49-F1
#
_entry.id   AF-S4NW49-F1
#
_cell.length_a   1.000
_cell.length_b   1.000
_cell.length_c   1.000
_cell.angle_alpha   90.00
_cell.angle_beta   90.00
_cell.angle_gamma   90.00
#
_symmetry.space_group_name_H-M   'P 1'
#
loop_
_entity.id
_entity.type
_entity.pdbx_description
1 polymer ?
#
loop_
_entity_poly.entity_id
_entity_poly.type
_entity_poly.pdbx_seq_one_letter_code
_entity_poly.pdbx_strand_id
1 'polypeptide(L)'
;MNFIITKLMWQNGTRINQYLFAVIITIPLLSFGMVQGWLSPMLSVLQSSEGPAPEPFSSTDISWMTSVTYITAIIFGAPMGYLTDR
;
A
#
# COMPACT_ATOMS: atom_id res chain seq x y z
N MET A 1 1.26 -13.90 -39.05
CA MET A 1 1.28 -13.64 -37.59
C MET A 1 -0.14 -13.35 -37.14
N ASN A 2 -0.71 -14.11 -36.20
CA ASN A 2 -2.13 -14.05 -35.83
C ASN A 2 -2.55 -12.66 -35.31
N PHE A 3 -3.72 -12.17 -35.75
CA PHE A 3 -4.29 -10.86 -35.35
C PHE A 3 -4.42 -10.68 -33.82
N ILE A 4 -4.63 -11.77 -33.10
CA ILE A 4 -4.68 -11.80 -31.62
C ILE A 4 -3.30 -11.50 -31.02
N ILE A 5 -2.25 -12.08 -31.60
CA ILE A 5 -0.87 -11.89 -31.14
C ILE A 5 -0.46 -10.43 -31.31
N THR A 6 -0.88 -9.78 -32.40
CA THR A 6 -0.56 -8.37 -32.68
C THR A 6 -1.16 -7.39 -31.67
N LYS A 7 -2.32 -7.69 -31.06
CA LYS A 7 -2.91 -6.88 -29.97
C LYS A 7 -2.26 -7.11 -28.60
N LEU A 8 -1.64 -8.28 -28.41
CA LEU A 8 -0.83 -8.62 -27.24
C LEU A 8 0.61 -8.12 -27.35
N MET A 9 1.07 -7.80 -28.55
CA MET A 9 2.39 -7.21 -28.77
C MET A 9 2.46 -5.80 -28.18
N TRP A 10 3.47 -5.58 -27.35
CA TRP A 10 3.70 -4.36 -26.56
C TRP A 10 4.01 -3.10 -27.38
N GLN A 11 3.96 -3.18 -28.71
CA GLN A 11 4.61 -2.19 -29.57
C GLN A 11 3.84 -0.87 -29.75
N ASN A 12 2.57 -0.77 -29.33
CA ASN A 12 1.74 0.43 -29.60
C ASN A 12 0.79 0.86 -28.45
N GLY A 13 1.05 0.50 -27.19
CA GLY A 13 0.21 0.97 -26.07
C GLY A 13 -1.27 0.60 -26.18
N THR A 14 -1.57 -0.68 -26.47
CA THR A 14 -2.95 -1.16 -26.65
C THR A 14 -3.79 -0.96 -25.39
N ARG A 15 -5.12 -0.92 -25.53
CA ARG A 15 -6.04 -0.77 -24.38
C ARG A 15 -5.79 -1.82 -23.29
N ILE A 16 -5.41 -3.04 -23.68
CA ILE A 16 -5.09 -4.12 -22.75
C ILE A 16 -3.86 -3.75 -21.92
N ASN A 17 -2.80 -3.23 -22.56
CA ASN A 17 -1.60 -2.79 -21.86
C ASN A 17 -1.91 -1.64 -20.89
N GLN A 18 -2.78 -0.70 -21.28
CA GLN A 18 -3.20 0.40 -20.40
C GLN A 18 -3.94 -0.12 -19.16
N TYR A 19 -4.86 -1.06 -19.30
CA TYR A 19 -5.54 -1.67 -18.16
C TYR A 19 -4.58 -2.47 -17.27
N LEU A 20 -3.65 -3.23 -17.85
CA LEU A 20 -2.64 -3.96 -17.09
C LEU A 20 -1.76 -3.01 -16.28
N PHE A 21 -1.27 -1.92 -16.90
CA PHE A 21 -0.50 -0.90 -16.20
C PHE A 21 -1.30 -0.20 -15.11
N ALA A 22 -2.56 0.15 -15.39
CA ALA A 22 -3.44 0.79 -14.40
C ALA A 22 -3.66 -0.11 -13.18
N VAL A 23 -3.81 -1.43 -13.38
CA VAL A 23 -3.89 -2.38 -12.26
C VAL A 23 -2.57 -2.45 -11.51
N ILE A 24 -1.44 -2.58 -12.22
CA ILE A 24 -0.12 -2.68 -11.57
C ILE A 24 0.20 -1.44 -10.72
N ILE A 25 -0.03 -0.24 -11.26
CA ILE A 25 0.27 1.02 -10.56
C ILE A 25 -0.70 1.30 -9.40
N THR A 26 -1.88 0.66 -9.38
CA THR A 26 -2.84 0.80 -8.28
C THR A 26 -2.63 -0.23 -7.16
N ILE A 27 -1.82 -1.27 -7.36
CA ILE A 27 -1.47 -2.23 -6.29
C ILE A 27 -0.87 -1.52 -5.07
N PRO A 28 0.15 -0.64 -5.19
CA PRO A 28 0.69 0.07 -4.03
C PRO A 28 -0.36 0.93 -3.30
N LEU A 29 -1.28 1.54 -4.04
CA LEU A 29 -2.39 2.31 -3.46
C LEU A 29 -3.34 1.41 -2.66
N LEU A 30 -3.69 0.24 -3.21
CA LEU A 30 -4.49 -0.76 -2.50
C LEU A 30 -3.76 -1.27 -1.25
N SER A 31 -2.45 -1.57 -1.35
CA SER A 31 -1.61 -1.97 -0.21
C SER A 31 -1.60 -0.92 0.88
N PHE A 32 -1.47 0.37 0.54
CA PHE A 32 -1.54 1.45 1.50
C PHE A 32 -2.90 1.51 2.20
N GLY A 33 -4.00 1.40 1.45
CA GLY A 33 -5.36 1.33 2.02
C GLY A 33 -5.55 0.15 2.98
N MET A 34 -5.00 -1.02 2.64
CA MET A 34 -5.03 -2.20 3.52
C MET A 34 -4.25 -1.99 4.81
N VAL A 35 -3.06 -1.39 4.75
CA VAL A 35 -2.26 -1.07 5.96
C VAL A 35 -3.00 -0.10 6.87
N GLN A 36 -3.63 0.93 6.31
CA GLN A 36 -4.42 1.89 7.10
C GLN A 36 -5.67 1.23 7.70
N GLY A 37 -6.38 0.41 6.94
CA GLY A 37 -7.59 -0.28 7.39
C GLY A 37 -7.33 -1.36 8.44
N TRP A 38 -6.18 -2.05 8.37
CA TRP A 38 -5.78 -3.11 9.30
C TRP A 38 -5.69 -2.64 10.75
N LEU A 39 -5.39 -1.36 10.99
CA LEU A 39 -5.26 -0.81 12.33
C LEU A 39 -6.55 -0.95 13.15
N SER A 40 -7.72 -0.70 12.55
CA SER A 40 -9.00 -0.70 13.28
C SER A 40 -9.30 -2.00 14.05
N PRO A 41 -9.29 -3.20 13.44
CA PRO A 41 -9.51 -4.43 14.19
C PRO A 41 -8.34 -4.79 15.12
N MET A 42 -7.11 -4.41 14.77
CA MET A 42 -5.94 -4.76 15.56
C MET A 42 -5.82 -3.98 16.86
N LEU A 43 -6.31 -2.74 16.90
CA LEU A 43 -6.40 -1.99 18.15
C LEU A 43 -7.09 -2.81 19.24
N SER A 44 -8.27 -3.36 18.92
CA SER A 44 -9.03 -4.20 19.86
C SER A 44 -8.30 -5.48 20.25
N VAL A 45 -7.60 -6.12 19.31
CA VAL A 45 -6.84 -7.36 19.58
C VAL A 45 -5.62 -7.11 20.45
N LEU A 46 -4.86 -6.05 20.16
CA LEU A 46 -3.61 -5.72 20.85
C LEU A 46 -3.85 -5.15 22.26
N GLN A 47 -4.97 -4.45 22.46
CA GLN A 47 -5.34 -3.91 23.77
C GLN A 47 -6.17 -4.89 24.61
N SER A 48 -6.48 -6.09 24.08
CA SER A 48 -7.20 -7.13 24.81
C SER A 48 -6.28 -7.88 25.78
N SER A 49 -6.81 -8.22 26.96
CA SER A 49 -6.17 -9.14 27.90
C SER A 49 -6.10 -10.58 27.40
N GLU A 50 -6.91 -10.94 26.41
CA GLU A 50 -6.89 -12.24 25.74
C GLU A 50 -6.03 -12.21 24.46
N GLY A 51 -5.32 -11.10 24.24
CA GLY A 51 -4.46 -10.92 23.08
C GLY A 51 -3.25 -11.86 23.07
N PRO A 52 -2.56 -11.97 21.92
CA PRO A 52 -1.38 -12.84 21.78
C PRO A 52 -0.14 -12.31 22.52
N ALA A 53 -0.18 -11.08 23.04
CA ALA A 53 0.92 -10.46 23.76
C ALA A 53 0.89 -10.82 25.26
N PRO A 54 2.05 -10.88 25.94
CA PRO A 54 2.10 -11.14 27.39
C PRO A 54 1.31 -10.13 28.22
N GLU A 55 1.25 -8.88 27.75
CA GLU A 55 0.49 -7.79 28.36
C GLU A 55 -0.21 -6.95 27.29
N PRO A 56 -1.40 -6.38 27.59
CA PRO A 56 -2.09 -5.50 26.66
C PRO A 56 -1.28 -4.27 26.31
N PHE A 57 -1.28 -3.90 25.04
CA PHE A 57 -0.59 -2.68 24.58
C PHE A 57 -1.25 -1.43 25.16
N SER A 58 -0.43 -0.50 25.66
CA SER A 58 -0.92 0.78 26.13
C SER A 58 -1.38 1.68 24.97
N SER A 59 -2.14 2.71 25.27
CA SER A 59 -2.49 3.74 24.28
C SER A 59 -1.26 4.43 23.68
N THR A 60 -0.16 4.51 24.45
CA THR A 60 1.09 5.12 23.99
C THR A 60 1.80 4.22 22.97
N ASP A 61 1.86 2.91 23.22
CA ASP A 61 2.49 1.95 22.29
C ASP A 61 1.77 1.93 20.94
N ILE A 62 0.44 1.91 21.01
CA ILE A 62 -0.44 2.01 19.85
C ILE A 62 -0.21 3.33 19.09
N SER A 63 -0.12 4.45 19.81
CA SER A 63 0.13 5.76 19.19
C SER A 63 1.45 5.76 18.43
N TRP A 64 2.50 5.18 18.99
CA TRP A 64 3.79 5.06 18.32
C TRP A 64 3.73 4.16 17.09
N MET A 65 3.12 2.97 17.23
CA MET A 65 2.95 2.02 16.13
C MET A 65 2.21 2.65 14.94
N THR A 66 1.07 3.31 15.20
CA THR A 66 0.24 3.93 14.16
C THR A 66 0.97 5.11 13.48
N SER A 67 1.76 5.88 14.24
CA SER A 67 2.51 7.04 13.75
C SER A 67 3.54 6.68 12.67
N VAL A 68 4.12 5.49 12.69
CA VAL A 68 5.13 5.04 11.70
C VAL A 68 4.61 5.18 10.27
N THR A 69 3.33 4.89 10.03
CA THR A 69 2.72 4.99 8.70
C THR A 69 2.69 6.43 8.16
N TYR A 70 2.59 7.42 9.04
CA TYR A 70 2.59 8.84 8.68
C TYR A 70 4.00 9.44 8.62
N ILE A 71 4.90 9.01 9.52
CA ILE A 71 6.31 9.42 9.49
C ILE A 71 6.96 9.06 8.15
N THR A 72 6.61 7.88 7.61
CA THR A 72 7.09 7.43 6.30
C THR A 72 6.73 8.44 5.20
N ALA A 73 5.52 8.98 5.21
CA ALA A 73 5.10 9.98 4.22
C ALA A 73 5.93 11.28 4.31
N ILE A 74 6.32 11.70 5.51
CA ILE A 74 7.17 12.87 5.73
C ILE A 74 8.57 12.64 5.14
N ILE A 75 9.17 11.47 5.42
CA ILE A 75 10.53 11.16 4.99
C ILE A 75 10.59 10.93 3.47
N PHE A 76 9.61 10.23 2.90
CA PHE A 76 9.63 9.82 1.50
C PHE A 76 8.87 10.73 0.54
N GLY A 77 8.02 11.64 1.03
CA GLY A 77 7.22 12.51 0.18
C GLY A 77 8.06 13.37 -0.78
N ALA A 78 9.03 14.12 -0.25
CA ALA A 78 9.90 14.96 -1.07
C ALA A 78 10.85 14.15 -1.99
N PRO A 79 11.52 13.08 -1.53
CA PRO A 79 12.27 12.19 -2.41
C PRO A 79 11.44 11.57 -3.53
N MET A 80 10.21 11.14 -3.24
CA MET A 80 9.32 10.60 -4.26
C MET A 80 8.95 11.65 -5.29
N GLY A 81 8.66 12.89 -4.88
CA GLY A 81 8.41 14.00 -5.79
C GLY A 81 9.56 14.20 -6.79
N TYR A 82 10.80 14.19 -6.29
CA TYR A 82 11.99 14.28 -7.13
C TYR A 82 12.20 13.06 -8.04
N LEU A 83 11.85 11.85 -7.59
CA LEU A 83 11.92 10.65 -8.41
C LEU A 83 10.85 10.65 -9.51
N THR A 84 9.66 11.19 -9.25
CA THR A 84 8.54 11.25 -10.22
C THR A 84 8.68 12.38 -11.23
N ASP A 85 9.49 13.40 -10.94
CA ASP A 85 9.81 14.50 -11.86
C ASP A 85 10.80 14.09 -12.96
N ARG A 86 11.36 12.87 -12.88
CA ARG A 86 12.37 12.33 -13.80
C ARG A 86 11.82 11.19 -14.63
#